data_AF-A0ABD5WRF2-F1
#
_entry.id   AF-A0ABD5WRF2-F1
#
_cell.length_a   1.000
_cell.length_b   1.000
_cell.length_c   1.000
_cell.angle_alpha   90.00
_cell.angle_beta   90.00
_cell.angle_gamma   90.00
#
_symmetry.space_group_name_H-M   'P 1'
#
loop_
_entity.id
_entity.type
_entity.pdbx_description
1 polymer ?
#
loop_
_entity_poly.entity_id
_entity_poly.type
_entity_poly.pdbx_seq_one_letter_code
_entity_poly.pdbx_strand_id
1 'polypeptide(L)'
;MVFEDDFSGTSLDSDNWGVGFGWGTRTNSPEVITADHVNVEDSMLKLTADHEGTEINAGAINSKNRFYTGPGSYWEARIKAPKRVGYLPAFWSKPNSEDWPPEIDFFELFSTDDRSDVWSTANYNVHYSRSTDPGDNSTHDAQPVHYNTGVDLTRDFHIYGCRWLSDRVDFYFDGNHVGSVTDETTMEALRRGAPFYMMCNIHIDRTGTTDKSEPWTEPDDTMFVDWVRVWELDGSSDGSTTEEPTEEPTDEGDHYVWFRSADGGEATFEFGASGGNIHYDTSGQEADYQIADDRESASGTVARTSNLPGFWYDGEIDQFSYSGPLDVFIDNEAVDPDSLVTESTEEPTEEPTDGDHYLWVRSGDGSAAEFVFETSGGNVHYDSSGQEADYWIGDDAMLGGGTVARTSSLPGFWYDGEIIDFSYEGSLDVFIDNEAVDPDTLVDPNRPGPYAPGELPNTITIDGSVSSGSADYSLTVSDAIAPAKAMNAEDSIEGATATGAVGGGSDAYRYSGSIKEFVLDGDAGVVVDGSELSRITIERAPESKGNVRYLIETSGTLIHGEPSSAEPDEVEGGKAYGRVKGDADEYWLRDGSLVDVSTFRGEVVVTVDGTVVDASD
;
A
#
# COMPACT_ATOMS: atom_id res chain seq x y z
N MET A 1 -7.38 4.21 -20.69
CA MET A 1 -6.00 3.91 -21.10
C MET A 1 -6.04 2.75 -22.10
N VAL A 2 -5.29 2.83 -23.19
CA VAL A 2 -5.27 1.84 -24.28
C VAL A 2 -3.88 1.26 -24.57
N PHE A 3 -2.83 1.90 -24.05
CA PHE A 3 -1.47 1.40 -24.05
C PHE A 3 -0.72 1.94 -22.84
N GLU A 4 0.11 1.10 -22.25
CA GLU A 4 1.03 1.44 -21.17
C GLU A 4 2.24 0.51 -21.28
N ASP A 5 3.43 1.06 -21.05
CA ASP A 5 4.63 0.32 -20.72
C ASP A 5 5.36 1.07 -19.61
N ASP A 6 5.49 0.41 -18.45
CA ASP A 6 6.19 0.89 -17.26
C ASP A 6 7.63 0.37 -17.18
N PHE A 7 8.08 -0.34 -18.23
CA PHE A 7 9.38 -0.97 -18.34
C PHE A 7 9.78 -1.80 -17.10
N SER A 8 8.80 -2.36 -16.35
CA SER A 8 9.02 -3.10 -15.10
C SER A 8 9.68 -4.47 -15.26
N GLY A 9 9.77 -4.97 -16.50
CA GLY A 9 10.44 -6.22 -16.84
C GLY A 9 11.97 -6.15 -16.72
N THR A 10 12.64 -7.24 -17.09
CA THR A 10 14.11 -7.31 -17.15
C THR A 10 14.66 -7.21 -18.58
N SER A 11 13.81 -6.84 -19.53
CA SER A 11 14.12 -6.71 -20.96
C SER A 11 13.00 -5.96 -21.67
N LEU A 12 13.32 -5.32 -22.80
CA LEU A 12 12.33 -4.65 -23.64
C LEU A 12 11.21 -5.61 -24.06
N ASP A 13 9.96 -5.25 -23.81
CA ASP A 13 8.81 -6.02 -24.26
C ASP A 13 8.70 -5.97 -25.80
N SER A 14 8.97 -7.11 -26.44
CA SER A 14 8.94 -7.22 -27.89
C SER A 14 7.54 -7.19 -28.51
N ASP A 15 6.49 -7.38 -27.70
CA ASP A 15 5.10 -7.25 -28.12
C ASP A 15 4.69 -5.78 -28.21
N ASN A 16 5.31 -4.91 -27.39
CA ASN A 16 5.10 -3.45 -27.42
C ASN A 16 6.09 -2.72 -28.34
N TRP A 17 7.35 -3.15 -28.37
CA TRP A 17 8.44 -2.39 -28.99
C TRP A 17 9.32 -3.20 -29.96
N GLY A 18 9.86 -2.50 -30.95
CA GLY A 18 11.00 -2.95 -31.75
C GLY A 18 12.18 -1.99 -31.61
N VAL A 19 13.39 -2.50 -31.78
CA VAL A 19 14.62 -1.68 -31.79
C VAL A 19 14.78 -0.95 -33.13
N GLY A 20 15.14 0.33 -33.09
CA GLY A 20 15.32 1.21 -34.25
C GLY A 20 14.15 2.17 -34.49
N PHE A 21 14.14 2.82 -35.66
CA PHE A 21 13.17 3.86 -36.03
C PHE A 21 11.90 3.32 -36.71
N GLY A 22 11.67 2.01 -36.70
CA GLY A 22 10.55 1.37 -37.42
C GLY A 22 10.79 1.15 -38.93
N TRP A 23 11.62 1.95 -39.60
CA TRP A 23 12.09 1.69 -40.98
C TRP A 23 13.51 1.11 -41.05
N GLY A 24 14.23 1.08 -39.93
CA GLY A 24 15.59 0.56 -39.85
C GLY A 24 16.38 1.16 -38.69
N THR A 25 17.69 1.02 -38.73
CA THR A 25 18.63 1.43 -37.66
C THR A 25 19.49 2.63 -38.03
N ARG A 26 19.18 3.33 -39.13
CA ARG A 26 19.96 4.46 -39.63
C ARG A 26 19.05 5.58 -40.08
N THR A 27 19.52 6.80 -39.89
CA THR A 27 18.91 8.03 -40.41
C THR A 27 19.94 8.82 -41.21
N ASN A 28 19.68 10.11 -41.43
CA ASN A 28 20.67 11.03 -42.00
C ASN A 28 21.68 11.54 -40.95
N SER A 29 21.50 11.18 -39.68
CA SER A 29 22.46 11.39 -38.60
C SER A 29 23.51 10.25 -38.59
N PRO A 30 24.70 10.45 -37.99
CA PRO A 30 25.80 9.49 -38.08
C PRO A 30 25.63 8.21 -37.25
N GLU A 31 24.75 8.20 -36.25
CA GLU A 31 24.57 7.05 -35.37
C GLU A 31 24.00 5.81 -36.06
N VAL A 32 24.33 4.65 -35.50
CA VAL A 32 23.71 3.37 -35.83
C VAL A 32 22.97 2.87 -34.60
N ILE A 33 21.68 2.56 -34.75
CA ILE A 33 20.93 1.97 -33.65
C ILE A 33 21.33 0.52 -33.45
N THR A 34 21.63 0.15 -32.21
CA THR A 34 21.97 -1.22 -31.83
C THR A 34 21.15 -1.66 -30.62
N ALA A 35 20.92 -2.97 -30.49
CA ALA A 35 20.15 -3.53 -29.38
C ALA A 35 20.89 -3.41 -28.04
N ASP A 36 22.22 -3.41 -28.06
CA ASP A 36 23.06 -3.29 -26.84
C ASP A 36 22.92 -1.91 -26.16
N HIS A 37 22.36 -0.94 -26.88
CA HIS A 37 22.07 0.42 -26.39
C HIS A 37 20.59 0.62 -26.02
N VAL A 38 19.84 -0.47 -25.90
CA VAL A 38 18.44 -0.47 -25.49
C VAL A 38 18.31 -1.42 -24.31
N ASN A 39 18.36 -0.87 -23.10
CA ASN A 39 18.35 -1.64 -21.88
C ASN A 39 17.06 -1.36 -21.09
N VAL A 40 16.53 -2.40 -20.44
CA VAL A 40 15.45 -2.26 -19.47
C VAL A 40 15.97 -2.81 -18.16
N GLU A 41 16.20 -1.89 -17.23
CA GLU A 41 16.74 -2.16 -15.91
C GLU A 41 16.27 -1.05 -14.96
N ASP A 42 16.23 -1.32 -13.66
CA ASP A 42 15.72 -0.40 -12.63
C ASP A 42 14.28 0.08 -12.91
N SER A 43 13.50 -0.74 -13.62
CA SER A 43 12.16 -0.44 -14.15
C SER A 43 12.11 0.80 -15.05
N MET A 44 13.13 1.01 -15.86
CA MET A 44 13.16 2.09 -16.84
C MET A 44 13.74 1.58 -18.14
N LEU A 45 13.32 2.18 -19.24
CA LEU A 45 14.06 2.11 -20.48
C LEU A 45 15.25 3.06 -20.41
N LYS A 46 16.44 2.52 -20.65
CA LYS A 46 17.68 3.27 -20.83
C LYS A 46 18.10 3.18 -22.29
N LEU A 47 18.03 4.31 -23.00
CA LEU A 47 18.62 4.45 -24.32
C LEU A 47 19.98 5.11 -24.13
N THR A 48 21.04 4.34 -24.35
CA THR A 48 22.42 4.82 -24.18
C THR A 48 23.02 5.19 -25.53
N ALA A 49 24.19 5.81 -25.51
CA ALA A 49 24.99 6.05 -26.70
C ALA A 49 26.48 5.94 -26.42
N ASP A 50 27.24 5.47 -27.40
CA ASP A 50 28.69 5.34 -27.32
C ASP A 50 29.39 5.75 -28.63
N HIS A 51 30.72 5.79 -28.56
CA HIS A 51 31.56 5.92 -29.74
C HIS A 51 32.82 5.05 -29.65
N GLU A 52 33.21 4.50 -30.78
CA GLU A 52 34.52 3.88 -30.99
C GLU A 52 35.20 4.51 -32.21
N GLY A 53 36.05 5.51 -31.95
CA GLY A 53 36.74 6.26 -33.00
C GLY A 53 35.78 7.17 -33.78
N THR A 54 35.35 6.75 -34.97
CA THR A 54 34.36 7.51 -35.76
C THR A 54 33.00 6.83 -35.83
N GLU A 55 32.89 5.61 -35.30
CA GLU A 55 31.63 4.89 -35.22
C GLU A 55 30.86 5.39 -33.99
N ILE A 56 29.57 5.63 -34.18
CA ILE A 56 28.67 6.14 -33.15
C ILE A 56 27.49 5.18 -33.09
N ASN A 57 27.16 4.67 -31.89
CA ASN A 57 26.00 3.83 -31.66
C ASN A 57 25.06 4.49 -30.67
N ALA A 58 23.76 4.20 -30.78
CA ALA A 58 22.74 4.74 -29.89
C ALA A 58 21.54 3.78 -29.74
N GLY A 59 20.73 4.04 -28.72
CA GLY A 59 19.45 3.39 -28.50
C GLY A 59 18.30 4.07 -29.24
N ALA A 60 17.37 3.26 -29.76
CA ALA A 60 16.06 3.72 -30.20
C ALA A 60 15.05 2.58 -30.15
N ILE A 61 13.80 2.90 -29.80
CA ILE A 61 12.67 1.97 -29.85
C ILE A 61 11.49 2.55 -30.63
N ASN A 62 10.62 1.68 -31.15
CA ASN A 62 9.42 2.05 -31.87
C ASN A 62 8.26 1.08 -31.63
N SER A 63 7.02 1.59 -31.63
CA SER A 63 5.80 0.78 -31.50
C SER A 63 5.23 0.32 -32.86
N LYS A 64 5.97 0.47 -33.96
CA LYS A 64 5.45 0.24 -35.32
C LYS A 64 4.89 -1.16 -35.48
N ASN A 65 3.70 -1.25 -36.08
CA ASN A 65 2.91 -2.48 -36.25
C ASN A 65 2.56 -3.23 -34.94
N ARG A 66 2.82 -2.64 -33.77
CA ARG A 66 2.50 -3.18 -32.45
C ARG A 66 1.41 -2.35 -31.80
N PHE A 67 1.70 -1.07 -31.58
CA PHE A 67 0.72 -0.08 -31.14
C PHE A 67 0.76 1.16 -32.04
N TYR A 68 -0.41 1.56 -32.52
CA TYR A 68 -0.61 2.79 -33.29
C TYR A 68 -2.06 3.26 -33.16
N THR A 69 -2.27 4.56 -33.02
CA THR A 69 -3.61 5.16 -32.95
C THR A 69 -3.64 6.52 -33.66
N GLY A 70 -4.80 7.17 -33.69
CA GLY A 70 -5.05 8.39 -34.45
C GLY A 70 -5.68 9.51 -33.62
N PRO A 71 -6.29 10.51 -34.28
CA PRO A 71 -7.04 11.57 -33.61
C PRO A 71 -8.09 11.01 -32.64
N GLY A 72 -8.29 11.70 -31.52
CA GLY A 72 -9.06 11.21 -30.37
C GLY A 72 -8.19 10.49 -29.34
N SER A 73 -6.90 10.83 -29.25
CA SER A 73 -5.95 10.20 -28.33
C SER A 73 -5.16 11.23 -27.52
N TYR A 74 -4.64 10.78 -26.38
CA TYR A 74 -3.67 11.50 -25.56
C TYR A 74 -2.46 10.59 -25.32
N TRP A 75 -1.26 11.10 -25.56
CA TRP A 75 0.01 10.38 -25.46
C TRP A 75 0.90 11.13 -24.49
N GLU A 76 1.59 10.41 -23.60
CA GLU A 76 2.65 10.99 -22.77
C GLU A 76 3.74 9.98 -22.44
N ALA A 77 4.91 10.50 -22.15
CA ALA A 77 6.03 9.75 -21.61
C ALA A 77 6.77 10.59 -20.57
N ARG A 78 7.26 9.93 -19.52
CA ARG A 78 8.10 10.55 -18.49
C ARG A 78 9.57 10.28 -18.79
N ILE A 79 10.31 11.33 -19.12
CA ILE A 79 11.64 11.25 -19.74
C ILE A 79 12.61 12.16 -19.00
N LYS A 80 13.81 11.66 -18.70
CA LYS A 80 14.98 12.48 -18.37
C LYS A 80 15.93 12.49 -19.55
N ALA A 81 16.27 13.69 -20.02
CA ALA A 81 17.12 13.84 -21.20
C ALA A 81 18.61 13.66 -20.85
N PRO A 82 19.42 13.12 -21.77
CA PRO A 82 20.88 13.09 -21.61
C PRO A 82 21.48 14.50 -21.72
N LYS A 83 22.54 14.77 -20.95
CA LYS A 83 23.27 16.04 -20.95
C LYS A 83 24.51 15.98 -21.82
N ARG A 84 24.33 16.02 -23.14
CA ARG A 84 25.47 16.12 -24.08
C ARG A 84 25.21 16.99 -25.29
N VAL A 85 26.12 17.94 -25.50
CA VAL A 85 26.15 18.74 -26.74
C VAL A 85 26.28 17.82 -27.95
N GLY A 86 25.41 18.02 -28.94
CA GLY A 86 25.29 17.18 -30.13
C GLY A 86 24.23 16.10 -30.03
N TYR A 87 23.66 15.83 -28.85
CA TYR A 87 22.53 14.91 -28.73
C TYR A 87 21.20 15.60 -29.08
N LEU A 88 20.27 14.82 -29.62
CA LEU A 88 18.88 15.19 -29.83
C LEU A 88 18.03 13.99 -29.36
N PRO A 89 17.74 13.90 -28.06
CA PRO A 89 16.75 12.96 -27.56
C PRO A 89 15.35 13.39 -28.03
N ALA A 90 14.53 12.42 -28.40
CA ALA A 90 13.19 12.69 -28.91
C ALA A 90 12.17 11.64 -28.48
N PHE A 91 10.94 12.10 -28.22
CA PHE A 91 9.73 11.29 -28.14
C PHE A 91 8.71 11.83 -29.15
N TRP A 92 8.32 11.00 -30.11
CA TRP A 92 7.62 11.48 -31.29
C TRP A 92 6.84 10.37 -31.99
N SER A 93 6.04 10.74 -32.98
CA SER A 93 5.16 9.83 -33.69
C SER A 93 5.01 10.17 -35.18
N LYS A 94 4.76 9.14 -36.00
CA LYS A 94 4.52 9.32 -37.44
C LYS A 94 3.64 8.21 -38.02
N PRO A 95 3.12 8.35 -39.26
CA PRO A 95 2.26 7.35 -39.92
C PRO A 95 2.83 5.94 -39.86
N ASN A 96 2.01 4.98 -39.42
CA ASN A 96 2.36 3.55 -39.46
C ASN A 96 2.56 3.03 -40.89
N SER A 97 2.06 3.76 -41.90
CA SER A 97 2.33 3.49 -43.32
C SER A 97 3.74 3.91 -43.78
N GLU A 98 4.49 4.68 -42.99
CA GLU A 98 5.77 5.34 -43.33
C GLU A 98 5.68 6.52 -44.30
N ASP A 99 4.48 6.95 -44.68
CA ASP A 99 4.29 8.06 -45.62
C ASP A 99 4.56 9.41 -44.95
N TRP A 100 5.85 9.75 -44.78
CA TRP A 100 6.31 10.99 -44.16
C TRP A 100 6.55 12.11 -45.19
N PRO A 101 6.19 13.38 -44.91
CA PRO A 101 5.38 13.85 -43.77
C PRO A 101 3.90 13.40 -43.90
N PRO A 102 3.11 13.33 -42.81
CA PRO A 102 3.27 14.09 -41.54
C PRO A 102 4.02 13.39 -40.39
N GLU A 103 4.24 14.14 -39.31
CA GLU A 103 4.87 13.72 -38.03
C GLU A 103 4.47 14.68 -36.90
N ILE A 104 4.37 14.16 -35.66
CA ILE A 104 4.14 14.94 -34.44
C ILE A 104 5.27 14.62 -33.46
N ASP A 105 6.02 15.65 -33.08
CA ASP A 105 7.12 15.58 -32.12
C ASP A 105 6.59 16.03 -30.75
N PHE A 106 6.47 15.09 -29.83
CA PHE A 106 5.96 15.34 -28.48
C PHE A 106 7.03 15.90 -27.55
N PHE A 107 8.30 15.66 -27.88
CA PHE A 107 9.46 16.23 -27.20
C PHE A 107 10.70 16.09 -28.09
N GLU A 108 11.44 17.19 -28.25
CA GLU A 108 12.82 17.21 -28.73
C GLU A 108 13.65 18.18 -27.87
N LEU A 109 14.86 17.76 -27.51
CA LEU A 109 15.87 18.64 -26.93
C LEU A 109 17.00 18.89 -27.94
N PHE A 110 17.06 20.10 -28.51
CA PHE A 110 18.12 20.45 -29.46
C PHE A 110 19.40 20.88 -28.74
N SER A 111 20.20 19.91 -28.29
CA SER A 111 21.47 20.12 -27.55
C SER A 111 22.59 20.72 -28.40
N THR A 112 22.35 21.89 -29.00
CA THR A 112 23.21 22.54 -30.00
C THR A 112 24.53 23.04 -29.43
N ASP A 113 24.50 23.51 -28.17
CA ASP A 113 25.63 24.00 -27.40
C ASP A 113 25.32 23.89 -25.89
N ASP A 114 26.25 24.30 -25.03
CA ASP A 114 26.16 24.14 -23.56
C ASP A 114 25.55 25.36 -22.85
N ARG A 115 24.71 26.16 -23.54
CA ARG A 115 24.02 27.28 -22.90
C ARG A 115 22.81 26.79 -22.11
N SER A 116 22.52 27.45 -20.99
CA SER A 116 21.39 27.10 -20.13
C SER A 116 20.04 27.16 -20.85
N ASP A 117 19.84 28.11 -21.78
CA ASP A 117 18.59 28.21 -22.55
C ASP A 117 18.36 27.03 -23.50
N VAL A 118 19.43 26.36 -23.93
CA VAL A 118 19.32 25.13 -24.71
C VAL A 118 18.78 23.99 -23.84
N TRP A 119 19.34 23.85 -22.64
CA TRP A 119 18.98 22.79 -21.70
C TRP A 119 17.58 22.96 -21.11
N SER A 120 17.03 24.17 -21.10
CA SER A 120 15.69 24.46 -20.57
C SER A 120 14.61 24.64 -21.65
N THR A 121 14.87 24.29 -22.91
CA THR A 121 13.87 24.45 -23.97
C THR A 121 13.36 23.09 -24.44
N ALA A 122 12.11 22.77 -24.09
CA ALA A 122 11.36 21.67 -24.69
C ALA A 122 10.83 22.11 -26.06
N ASN A 123 11.16 21.35 -27.10
CA ASN A 123 10.71 21.62 -28.45
C ASN A 123 9.62 20.61 -28.84
N TYR A 124 8.53 21.12 -29.38
CA TYR A 124 7.45 20.34 -29.95
C TYR A 124 7.27 20.78 -31.39
N ASN A 125 6.77 19.87 -32.23
CA ASN A 125 6.61 20.23 -33.63
C ASN A 125 5.52 19.39 -34.29
N VAL A 126 4.96 19.95 -35.35
CA VAL A 126 4.17 19.21 -36.31
C VAL A 126 4.76 19.43 -37.69
N HIS A 127 5.32 18.37 -38.26
CA HIS A 127 5.77 18.35 -39.64
C HIS A 127 4.62 17.92 -40.54
N TYR A 128 4.39 18.66 -41.62
CA TYR A 128 3.28 18.40 -42.53
C TYR A 128 3.63 18.74 -43.98
N SER A 129 2.78 18.30 -44.90
CA SER A 129 2.83 18.70 -46.30
C SER A 129 1.71 19.70 -46.59
N ARG A 130 2.03 20.82 -47.24
CA ARG A 130 1.00 21.79 -47.65
C ARG A 130 0.05 21.26 -48.73
N SER A 131 0.42 20.19 -49.44
CA SER A 131 -0.51 19.47 -50.32
C SER A 131 -1.49 18.59 -49.55
N THR A 132 -1.22 18.32 -48.26
CA THR A 132 -1.90 17.37 -47.38
C THR A 132 -1.80 15.90 -47.81
N ASP A 133 -1.12 15.61 -48.93
CA ASP A 133 -0.89 14.25 -49.40
C ASP A 133 0.20 13.59 -48.53
N PRO A 134 -0.09 12.49 -47.82
CA PRO A 134 0.93 11.78 -47.05
C PRO A 134 2.09 11.35 -47.95
N GLY A 135 3.33 11.53 -47.47
CA GLY A 135 4.54 11.20 -48.22
C GLY A 135 5.02 12.29 -49.19
N ASP A 136 4.27 13.37 -49.41
CA ASP A 136 4.71 14.48 -50.27
C ASP A 136 5.67 15.43 -49.54
N ASN A 137 6.94 15.06 -49.53
CA ASN A 137 7.99 15.91 -48.98
C ASN A 137 8.31 17.15 -49.83
N SER A 138 7.76 17.29 -51.05
CA SER A 138 8.10 18.43 -51.92
C SER A 138 7.49 19.76 -51.45
N THR A 139 6.45 19.67 -50.62
CA THR A 139 5.78 20.84 -50.02
C THR A 139 5.80 20.82 -48.50
N HIS A 140 6.79 20.12 -47.92
CA HIS A 140 7.06 20.06 -46.48
C HIS A 140 7.12 21.45 -45.85
N ASP A 141 6.51 21.54 -44.68
CA ASP A 141 6.51 22.70 -43.79
C ASP A 141 6.38 22.21 -42.32
N ALA A 142 6.53 23.10 -41.36
CA ALA A 142 6.50 22.76 -39.93
C ALA A 142 5.79 23.83 -39.08
N GLN A 143 5.19 23.41 -37.97
CA GLN A 143 4.59 24.29 -36.97
C GLN A 143 5.27 24.06 -35.61
N PRO A 144 6.46 24.66 -35.38
CA PRO A 144 7.19 24.45 -34.14
C PRO A 144 6.55 25.20 -32.98
N VAL A 145 6.59 24.59 -31.80
CA VAL A 145 6.28 25.20 -30.52
C VAL A 145 7.53 25.06 -29.65
N HIS A 146 8.06 26.18 -29.19
CA HIS A 146 9.21 26.21 -28.28
C HIS A 146 8.73 26.65 -26.91
N TYR A 147 8.98 25.83 -25.91
CA TYR A 147 8.60 26.12 -24.54
C TYR A 147 9.86 26.13 -23.66
N ASN A 148 10.18 27.32 -23.13
CA ASN A 148 11.21 27.42 -22.11
C ASN A 148 10.59 26.99 -20.78
N THR A 149 11.05 25.86 -20.25
CA THR A 149 10.52 25.21 -19.06
C THR A 149 11.00 25.88 -17.79
N GLY A 150 11.99 26.78 -17.88
CA GLY A 150 12.62 27.41 -16.71
C GLY A 150 13.61 26.49 -15.97
N VAL A 151 13.62 25.20 -16.28
CA VAL A 151 14.43 24.16 -15.62
C VAL A 151 15.29 23.40 -16.62
N ASP A 152 16.47 22.93 -16.21
CA ASP A 152 17.35 22.13 -17.05
C ASP A 152 16.78 20.70 -17.21
N LEU A 153 16.28 20.39 -18.41
CA LEU A 153 15.59 19.14 -18.78
C LEU A 153 16.48 17.89 -18.71
N THR A 154 17.78 18.08 -18.50
CA THR A 154 18.74 16.98 -18.34
C THR A 154 18.97 16.59 -16.88
N ARG A 155 18.45 17.38 -15.94
CA ARG A 155 18.62 17.13 -14.51
C ARG A 155 17.59 16.15 -13.98
N ASP A 156 16.34 16.30 -14.38
CA ASP A 156 15.21 15.55 -13.84
C ASP A 156 14.33 14.93 -14.90
N PHE A 157 13.39 14.09 -14.45
CA PHE A 157 12.35 13.54 -15.30
C PHE A 157 11.22 14.54 -15.45
N HIS A 158 10.77 14.71 -16.68
CA HIS A 158 9.61 15.52 -17.03
C HIS A 158 8.63 14.74 -17.89
N ILE A 159 7.36 15.10 -17.85
CA ILE A 159 6.28 14.49 -18.60
C ILE A 159 6.01 15.31 -19.84
N TYR A 160 6.15 14.67 -21.00
CA TYR A 160 5.91 15.30 -22.29
C TYR A 160 4.63 14.73 -22.88
N GLY A 161 3.59 15.55 -22.94
CA GLY A 161 2.24 15.13 -23.32
C GLY A 161 1.76 15.72 -24.64
N CYS A 162 0.87 15.01 -25.31
CA CYS A 162 0.23 15.44 -26.54
C CYS A 162 -1.21 14.93 -26.62
N ARG A 163 -2.16 15.87 -26.67
CA ARG A 163 -3.56 15.61 -26.99
C ARG A 163 -3.78 15.80 -28.47
N TRP A 164 -4.00 14.71 -29.19
CA TRP A 164 -4.27 14.73 -30.62
C TRP A 164 -5.77 14.60 -30.88
N LEU A 165 -6.41 15.71 -31.27
CA LEU A 165 -7.80 15.79 -31.68
C LEU A 165 -7.92 15.90 -33.20
N SER A 166 -9.13 15.76 -33.74
CA SER A 166 -9.38 15.87 -35.18
C SER A 166 -9.11 17.26 -35.74
N ASP A 167 -9.21 18.29 -34.90
CA ASP A 167 -9.17 19.71 -35.26
C ASP A 167 -8.01 20.49 -34.59
N ARG A 168 -7.28 19.86 -33.66
CA ARG A 168 -6.05 20.44 -33.08
C ARG A 168 -5.12 19.38 -32.49
N VAL A 169 -3.86 19.76 -32.34
CA VAL A 169 -2.89 19.09 -31.46
C VAL A 169 -2.57 20.06 -30.33
N ASP A 170 -2.75 19.63 -29.08
CA ASP A 170 -2.36 20.38 -27.89
C ASP A 170 -1.16 19.69 -27.23
N PHE A 171 -0.09 20.44 -26.97
CA PHE A 171 1.13 19.95 -26.33
C PHE A 171 1.15 20.30 -24.85
N TYR A 172 1.76 19.41 -24.07
CA TYR A 172 1.85 19.53 -22.62
C TYR A 172 3.28 19.28 -22.10
N PHE A 173 3.65 20.00 -21.05
CA PHE A 173 4.86 19.80 -20.26
C PHE A 173 4.46 19.70 -18.79
N ASP A 174 4.76 18.59 -18.12
CA ASP A 174 4.40 18.33 -16.73
C ASP A 174 2.90 18.55 -16.42
N GLY A 175 2.02 18.24 -17.39
CA GLY A 175 0.58 18.46 -17.27
C GLY A 175 0.10 19.86 -17.68
N ASN A 176 1.00 20.84 -17.81
CA ASN A 176 0.67 22.18 -18.28
C ASN A 176 0.50 22.23 -19.79
N HIS A 177 -0.51 22.93 -20.29
CA HIS A 177 -0.65 23.21 -21.72
C HIS A 177 0.38 24.24 -22.17
N VAL A 178 1.21 23.91 -23.16
CA VAL A 178 2.33 24.75 -23.61
C VAL A 178 2.21 25.26 -25.05
N GLY A 179 1.22 24.75 -25.79
CA GLY A 179 0.92 25.25 -27.12
C GLY A 179 -0.06 24.38 -27.88
N SER A 180 -0.61 24.95 -28.96
CA SER A 180 -1.55 24.26 -29.83
C SER A 180 -1.22 24.50 -31.30
N VAL A 181 -1.43 23.46 -32.11
CA VAL A 181 -1.46 23.55 -33.57
C VAL A 181 -2.90 23.34 -34.03
N THR A 182 -3.48 24.37 -34.65
CA THR A 182 -4.89 24.37 -35.09
C THR A 182 -5.05 24.72 -36.58
N ASP A 183 -3.95 24.84 -37.33
CA ASP A 183 -4.01 25.16 -38.76
C ASP A 183 -4.69 24.02 -39.52
N GLU A 184 -5.76 24.32 -40.25
CA GLU A 184 -6.59 23.31 -40.92
C GLU A 184 -5.80 22.49 -41.96
N THR A 185 -4.81 23.08 -42.64
CA THR A 185 -3.97 22.34 -43.60
C THR A 185 -3.10 21.31 -42.86
N THR A 186 -2.54 21.72 -41.74
CA THR A 186 -1.75 20.86 -40.85
C THR A 186 -2.61 19.73 -40.27
N MET A 187 -3.79 20.06 -39.76
CA MET A 187 -4.72 19.08 -39.18
C MET A 187 -5.29 18.11 -40.23
N GLU A 188 -5.58 18.58 -41.45
CA GLU A 188 -5.96 17.71 -42.56
C GLU A 188 -4.81 16.74 -42.91
N ALA A 189 -3.57 17.22 -42.97
CA ALA A 189 -2.41 16.35 -43.21
C ALA A 189 -2.28 15.26 -42.14
N LEU A 190 -2.40 15.62 -40.86
CA LEU A 190 -2.40 14.67 -39.74
C LEU A 190 -3.52 13.65 -39.86
N ARG A 191 -4.77 14.09 -40.11
CA ARG A 191 -5.93 13.19 -40.29
C ARG A 191 -5.73 12.22 -41.46
N ARG A 192 -5.12 12.67 -42.55
CA ARG A 192 -4.84 11.85 -43.73
C ARG A 192 -3.68 10.88 -43.55
N GLY A 193 -2.69 11.21 -42.71
CA GLY A 193 -1.56 10.34 -42.39
C GLY A 193 -1.83 9.32 -41.29
N ALA A 194 -2.84 9.56 -40.44
CA ALA A 194 -3.20 8.67 -39.34
C ALA A 194 -3.53 7.23 -39.81
N PRO A 195 -3.31 6.19 -38.98
CA PRO A 195 -2.83 6.23 -37.59
C PRO A 195 -1.29 6.27 -37.48
N PHE A 196 -0.79 6.79 -36.37
CA PHE A 196 0.63 6.94 -36.09
C PHE A 196 1.11 5.92 -35.05
N TYR A 197 2.37 5.52 -35.16
CA TYR A 197 3.11 4.80 -34.12
C TYR A 197 4.11 5.76 -33.46
N MET A 198 4.63 5.41 -32.28
CA MET A 198 5.54 6.25 -31.50
C MET A 198 6.97 5.69 -31.43
N MET A 199 7.92 6.57 -31.09
CA MET A 199 9.34 6.28 -30.97
C MET A 199 9.99 7.09 -29.84
N CYS A 200 10.98 6.49 -29.21
CA CYS A 200 11.96 7.17 -28.36
C CYS A 200 13.36 6.91 -28.92
N ASN A 201 14.21 7.93 -29.04
CA ASN A 201 15.57 7.77 -29.55
C ASN A 201 16.50 8.90 -29.11
N ILE A 202 17.80 8.70 -29.31
CA ILE A 202 18.83 9.75 -29.29
C ILE A 202 19.42 9.89 -30.69
N HIS A 203 19.16 10.99 -31.37
CA HIS A 203 19.93 11.40 -32.55
C HIS A 203 21.26 12.01 -32.10
N ILE A 204 22.34 11.77 -32.84
CA ILE A 204 23.67 12.28 -32.47
C ILE A 204 24.23 13.10 -33.63
N ASP A 205 24.88 14.22 -33.32
CA ASP A 205 25.49 15.14 -34.28
C ASP A 205 24.55 15.67 -35.39
N ARG A 206 23.22 15.67 -35.14
CA ARG A 206 22.21 16.21 -36.07
C ARG A 206 22.09 17.73 -35.98
N THR A 207 22.12 18.27 -34.77
CA THR A 207 21.94 19.70 -34.46
C THR A 207 23.17 20.35 -33.83
N GLY A 208 24.07 19.56 -33.24
CA GLY A 208 25.35 20.00 -32.66
C GLY A 208 26.51 19.08 -33.03
N THR A 209 27.59 19.11 -32.27
CA THR A 209 28.73 18.18 -32.44
C THR A 209 29.25 17.73 -31.10
N THR A 210 29.18 16.43 -30.87
CA THR A 210 29.67 15.74 -29.67
C THR A 210 31.19 15.79 -29.56
N ASP A 211 31.67 16.03 -28.35
CA ASP A 211 33.07 15.80 -27.99
C ASP A 211 33.33 14.29 -27.86
N LYS A 212 34.29 13.78 -28.63
CA LYS A 212 34.71 12.37 -28.70
C LYS A 212 36.11 12.17 -28.11
N SER A 213 36.63 13.15 -27.36
CA SER A 213 37.96 13.05 -26.74
C SER A 213 38.00 12.06 -25.57
N GLU A 214 36.87 11.87 -24.90
CA GLU A 214 36.67 10.90 -23.81
C GLU A 214 35.49 9.96 -24.14
N PRO A 215 35.41 8.78 -23.51
CA PRO A 215 34.24 7.90 -23.61
C PRO A 215 32.96 8.62 -23.15
N TRP A 216 31.83 8.22 -23.73
CA TRP A 216 30.51 8.63 -23.28
C TRP A 216 30.01 7.59 -22.27
N THR A 217 29.52 8.04 -21.13
CA THR A 217 29.20 7.16 -19.99
C THR A 217 27.96 7.63 -19.26
N GLU A 218 27.28 6.68 -18.64
CA GLU A 218 26.15 6.96 -17.75
C GLU A 218 26.58 7.83 -16.55
N PRO A 219 25.66 8.65 -15.98
CA PRO A 219 24.27 8.82 -16.42
C PRO A 219 24.09 9.86 -17.55
N ASP A 220 25.07 10.74 -17.78
CA ASP A 220 24.93 11.92 -18.65
C ASP A 220 24.62 11.57 -20.12
N ASP A 221 25.02 10.38 -20.57
CA ASP A 221 24.86 9.89 -21.94
C ASP A 221 23.67 8.95 -22.16
N THR A 222 22.69 9.01 -21.26
CA THR A 222 21.50 8.15 -21.29
C THR A 222 20.21 8.95 -21.31
N MET A 223 19.32 8.62 -22.24
CA MET A 223 17.91 9.00 -22.18
C MET A 223 17.19 7.94 -21.36
N PHE A 224 16.69 8.35 -20.20
CA PHE A 224 15.88 7.51 -19.35
C PHE A 224 14.41 7.76 -19.66
N VAL A 225 13.65 6.69 -19.87
CA VAL A 225 12.20 6.74 -20.01
C VAL A 225 11.60 5.84 -18.94
N ASP A 226 10.85 6.46 -18.03
CA ASP A 226 10.24 5.79 -16.88
C ASP A 226 8.99 5.01 -17.30
N TRP A 227 8.12 5.66 -18.08
CA TRP A 227 6.96 5.00 -18.66
C TRP A 227 6.49 5.72 -19.93
N VAL A 228 5.67 5.01 -20.71
CA VAL A 228 4.93 5.57 -21.85
C VAL A 228 3.47 5.15 -21.76
N ARG A 229 2.55 6.10 -21.89
CA ARG A 229 1.10 5.86 -21.74
C ARG A 229 0.29 6.53 -22.84
N VAL A 230 -0.80 5.87 -23.24
CA VAL A 230 -1.74 6.37 -24.25
C VAL A 230 -3.18 6.11 -23.84
N TRP A 231 -4.05 7.10 -24.03
CA TRP A 231 -5.49 7.02 -23.77
C TRP A 231 -6.27 7.35 -25.05
N GLU A 232 -7.43 6.72 -25.21
CA GLU A 232 -8.46 7.17 -26.14
C GLU A 232 -9.40 8.12 -25.39
N LEU A 233 -9.79 9.21 -26.06
CA LEU A 233 -10.70 10.22 -25.53
C LEU A 233 -12.13 9.86 -25.92
N ASP A 234 -13.02 9.73 -24.94
CA ASP A 234 -14.44 9.53 -25.20
C ASP A 234 -15.01 10.75 -25.93
N GLY A 235 -15.73 10.52 -27.04
CA GLY A 235 -16.21 11.54 -27.99
C GLY A 235 -17.29 12.51 -27.47
N SER A 236 -17.30 12.85 -26.18
CA SER A 236 -18.10 13.94 -25.65
C SER A 236 -17.45 15.27 -26.02
N SER A 237 -18.02 15.93 -27.03
CA SER A 237 -17.76 17.33 -27.34
C SER A 237 -18.10 18.19 -26.14
N ASP A 238 -17.11 18.64 -25.36
CA ASP A 238 -17.40 19.59 -24.30
C ASP A 238 -17.36 21.03 -24.83
N GLY A 239 -18.46 21.71 -24.57
CA GLY A 239 -18.72 23.06 -25.02
C GLY A 239 -17.94 24.06 -24.18
N SER A 240 -17.53 25.13 -24.86
CA SER A 240 -17.19 26.44 -24.30
C SER A 240 -17.81 26.71 -22.92
N THR A 241 -16.97 26.77 -21.90
CA THR A 241 -17.14 27.75 -20.82
C THR A 241 -15.82 28.50 -20.62
N THR A 242 -15.91 29.80 -20.86
CA THR A 242 -14.92 30.80 -20.53
C THR A 242 -15.17 31.18 -19.07
N GLU A 243 -14.30 30.77 -18.18
CA GLU A 243 -13.99 31.54 -16.98
C GLU A 243 -12.47 31.56 -16.86
N GLU A 244 -11.89 32.75 -17.03
CA GLU A 244 -10.51 32.99 -16.60
C GLU A 244 -10.48 32.98 -15.07
N PRO A 245 -9.56 32.26 -14.43
CA PRO A 245 -9.17 32.57 -13.08
C PRO A 245 -8.28 33.80 -13.12
N THR A 246 -8.76 34.84 -12.47
CA THR A 246 -8.01 36.03 -12.10
C THR A 246 -6.90 35.71 -11.11
N GLU A 247 -5.75 36.34 -11.36
CA GLU A 247 -4.54 36.49 -10.52
C GLU A 247 -3.59 35.27 -10.47
N GLU A 248 -2.52 35.37 -11.27
CA GLU A 248 -1.30 34.58 -11.09
C GLU A 248 -0.61 34.99 -9.78
N PRO A 249 -0.22 34.04 -8.91
CA PRO A 249 0.72 34.34 -7.85
C PRO A 249 2.10 34.60 -8.48
N THR A 250 2.59 35.82 -8.32
CA THR A 250 3.96 36.21 -8.65
C THR A 250 4.74 36.24 -7.35
N ASP A 251 5.36 35.12 -6.98
CA ASP A 251 6.49 35.04 -6.05
C ASP A 251 7.02 33.60 -6.09
N GLU A 252 7.88 33.28 -7.08
CA GLU A 252 8.70 32.06 -7.03
C GLU A 252 9.58 32.15 -5.78
N GLY A 253 9.55 31.14 -4.92
CA GLY A 253 10.44 31.07 -3.77
C GLY A 253 11.91 30.90 -4.20
N ASP A 254 12.86 31.18 -3.29
CA ASP A 254 14.29 31.09 -3.59
C ASP A 254 14.77 29.65 -3.93
N HIS A 255 14.04 28.62 -3.51
CA HIS A 255 14.40 27.20 -3.65
C HIS A 255 13.22 26.32 -4.10
N TYR A 256 13.53 25.20 -4.77
CA TYR A 256 12.56 24.22 -5.25
C TYR A 256 12.85 22.83 -4.67
N VAL A 257 11.83 22.13 -4.16
CA VAL A 257 11.95 20.75 -3.67
C VAL A 257 10.93 19.83 -4.32
N TRP A 258 11.36 18.67 -4.80
CA TRP A 258 10.46 17.64 -5.32
C TRP A 258 10.88 16.24 -4.90
N PHE A 259 9.92 15.33 -4.97
CA PHE A 259 9.96 14.03 -4.33
C PHE A 259 9.56 12.94 -5.32
N ARG A 260 10.21 11.78 -5.26
CA ARG A 260 9.73 10.58 -5.95
C ARG A 260 10.07 9.33 -5.17
N SER A 261 9.40 8.25 -5.54
CA SER A 261 9.80 6.92 -5.08
C SER A 261 11.12 6.47 -5.73
N ALA A 262 12.08 6.04 -4.92
CA ALA A 262 13.39 5.54 -5.34
C ALA A 262 13.29 4.17 -6.04
N ASP A 263 12.32 3.33 -5.66
CA ASP A 263 12.18 1.95 -6.18
C ASP A 263 10.80 1.63 -6.78
N GLY A 264 9.84 2.56 -6.69
CA GLY A 264 8.47 2.39 -7.15
C GLY A 264 7.43 2.14 -6.08
N GLY A 265 7.84 1.86 -4.83
CA GLY A 265 6.95 1.83 -3.67
C GLY A 265 6.39 3.21 -3.32
N GLU A 266 5.31 3.26 -2.56
CA GLU A 266 4.82 4.52 -2.01
C GLU A 266 5.80 5.06 -0.96
N ALA A 267 6.11 6.35 -1.01
CA ALA A 267 6.93 7.07 -0.06
C ALA A 267 6.18 8.34 0.38
N THR A 268 6.35 8.78 1.63
CA THR A 268 5.73 10.02 2.12
C THR A 268 6.80 11.00 2.56
N PHE A 269 6.49 12.29 2.58
CA PHE A 269 7.37 13.32 3.10
C PHE A 269 6.58 14.38 3.86
N GLU A 270 7.24 15.05 4.80
CA GLU A 270 6.85 16.32 5.39
C GLU A 270 8.10 17.18 5.51
N PHE A 271 8.00 18.45 5.10
CA PHE A 271 9.08 19.40 5.25
C PHE A 271 8.58 20.78 5.69
N GLY A 272 9.43 21.49 6.42
CA GLY A 272 9.28 22.89 6.78
C GLY A 272 10.44 23.72 6.24
N ALA A 273 10.15 24.98 5.92
CA ALA A 273 11.12 25.91 5.38
C ALA A 273 11.24 27.16 6.26
N SER A 274 12.46 27.50 6.66
CA SER A 274 12.77 28.62 7.56
C SER A 274 12.35 30.01 7.04
N GLY A 275 12.21 30.18 5.73
CA GLY A 275 11.69 31.39 5.10
C GLY A 275 10.20 31.31 4.75
N GLY A 276 9.58 30.13 4.87
CA GLY A 276 8.19 29.86 4.54
C GLY A 276 7.89 30.05 3.06
N ASN A 277 6.74 30.68 2.77
CA ASN A 277 6.25 30.95 1.41
C ASN A 277 6.10 29.67 0.55
N ILE A 278 5.79 28.54 1.18
CA ILE A 278 5.62 27.28 0.48
C ILE A 278 4.39 27.35 -0.44
N HIS A 279 4.58 27.03 -1.72
CA HIS A 279 3.49 26.94 -2.69
C HIS A 279 3.75 25.82 -3.70
N TYR A 280 2.66 25.22 -4.18
CA TYR A 280 2.72 24.19 -5.21
C TYR A 280 3.31 24.75 -6.49
N ASP A 281 4.17 23.99 -7.15
CA ASP A 281 4.42 24.18 -8.57
C ASP A 281 3.10 23.97 -9.33
N THR A 282 2.60 25.01 -9.99
CA THR A 282 1.20 25.09 -10.47
C THR A 282 0.95 24.29 -11.74
N SER A 283 1.53 23.08 -11.86
CA SER A 283 1.44 22.23 -13.04
C SER A 283 0.07 21.56 -13.29
N GLY A 284 -0.97 22.02 -12.59
CA GLY A 284 -2.37 21.69 -12.90
C GLY A 284 -2.77 20.25 -12.59
N GLN A 285 -2.07 19.57 -11.69
CA GLN A 285 -2.37 18.18 -11.32
C GLN A 285 -2.82 18.04 -9.87
N GLU A 286 -3.74 17.11 -9.62
CA GLU A 286 -4.08 16.70 -8.26
C GLU A 286 -2.97 15.82 -7.72
N ALA A 287 -2.17 16.39 -6.83
CA ALA A 287 -1.22 15.68 -5.98
C ALA A 287 -1.82 15.52 -4.59
N ASP A 288 -1.58 14.39 -3.93
CA ASP A 288 -1.94 14.17 -2.51
C ASP A 288 -0.97 14.91 -1.58
N TYR A 289 -0.73 16.19 -1.88
CA TYR A 289 0.17 17.08 -1.18
C TYR A 289 -0.63 18.13 -0.44
N GLN A 290 -0.24 18.48 0.78
CA GLN A 290 -0.87 19.50 1.60
C GLN A 290 0.16 20.57 1.96
N ILE A 291 -0.22 21.84 1.84
CA ILE A 291 0.56 22.98 2.38
C ILE A 291 -0.21 23.50 3.58
N ALA A 292 0.48 23.70 4.70
CA ALA A 292 -0.13 24.27 5.90
C ALA A 292 -0.67 25.70 5.64
N ASP A 293 -1.70 26.09 6.39
CA ASP A 293 -2.36 27.40 6.23
C ASP A 293 -1.40 28.60 6.39
N ASP A 294 -0.32 28.43 7.14
CA ASP A 294 0.73 29.43 7.36
C ASP A 294 1.80 29.46 6.25
N ARG A 295 1.81 28.46 5.37
CA ARG A 295 2.81 28.25 4.31
C ARG A 295 4.24 28.09 4.83
N GLU A 296 4.40 27.58 6.05
CA GLU A 296 5.70 27.27 6.62
C GLU A 296 6.06 25.77 6.50
N SER A 297 5.07 24.89 6.29
CA SER A 297 5.29 23.46 6.03
C SER A 297 4.43 22.88 4.91
N ALA A 298 4.88 21.75 4.35
CA ALA A 298 4.13 20.95 3.41
C ALA A 298 4.44 19.45 3.54
N SER A 299 3.44 18.61 3.22
CA SER A 299 3.53 17.16 3.29
C SER A 299 2.88 16.51 2.08
N GLY A 300 3.16 15.23 1.85
CA GLY A 300 2.51 14.50 0.78
C GLY A 300 3.03 13.09 0.54
N THR A 301 2.36 12.39 -0.38
CA THR A 301 2.66 11.01 -0.76
C THR A 301 3.12 10.91 -2.21
N VAL A 302 4.18 10.16 -2.48
CA VAL A 302 4.74 9.90 -3.81
C VAL A 302 4.82 8.42 -4.14
N ALA A 303 4.41 8.04 -5.36
CA ALA A 303 4.61 6.71 -5.92
C ALA A 303 5.15 6.84 -7.36
N ARG A 304 5.64 5.75 -7.98
CA ARG A 304 6.17 5.83 -9.37
C ARG A 304 5.14 6.26 -10.43
N THR A 305 3.86 6.03 -10.15
CA THR A 305 2.75 6.31 -11.07
C THR A 305 2.14 7.68 -10.89
N SER A 306 2.49 8.40 -9.82
CA SER A 306 1.95 9.71 -9.52
C SER A 306 2.82 10.78 -10.18
N ASN A 307 2.26 11.46 -11.19
CA ASN A 307 2.80 12.72 -11.65
C ASN A 307 2.58 13.73 -10.52
N LEU A 308 3.64 14.17 -9.84
CA LEU A 308 3.50 15.05 -8.68
C LEU A 308 4.38 16.31 -8.83
N PRO A 309 3.80 17.52 -8.78
CA PRO A 309 4.52 18.79 -8.79
C PRO A 309 5.29 18.99 -7.49
N GLY A 310 6.51 19.53 -7.53
CA GLY A 310 7.24 19.91 -6.32
C GLY A 310 6.69 21.17 -5.64
N PHE A 311 7.48 21.73 -4.73
CA PHE A 311 7.15 22.93 -3.98
C PHE A 311 8.23 23.98 -4.15
N TRP A 312 7.81 25.24 -4.31
CA TRP A 312 8.67 26.40 -4.16
C TRP A 312 8.64 26.88 -2.71
N TYR A 313 9.78 27.26 -2.15
CA TYR A 313 9.91 27.75 -0.77
C TYR A 313 11.04 28.77 -0.63
N ASP A 314 11.00 29.58 0.44
CA ASP A 314 12.05 30.54 0.78
C ASP A 314 12.91 30.02 1.96
N GLY A 315 14.20 30.35 1.98
CA GLY A 315 15.13 29.96 3.04
C GLY A 315 15.63 28.52 2.92
N GLU A 316 16.05 27.92 4.02
CA GLU A 316 16.53 26.53 4.06
C GLU A 316 15.43 25.60 4.60
N ILE A 317 15.45 24.33 4.17
CA ILE A 317 14.68 23.27 4.83
C ILE A 317 15.23 23.09 6.24
N ASP A 318 14.41 23.42 7.23
CA ASP A 318 14.76 23.36 8.65
C ASP A 318 13.91 22.36 9.44
N GLN A 319 12.96 21.71 8.75
CA GLN A 319 12.25 20.52 9.21
C GLN A 319 12.11 19.54 8.04
N PHE A 320 12.47 18.28 8.24
CA PHE A 320 12.29 17.25 7.21
C PHE A 320 12.06 15.88 7.83
N SER A 321 11.04 15.16 7.37
CA SER A 321 10.79 13.76 7.68
C SER A 321 10.22 13.05 6.46
N TYR A 322 10.47 11.76 6.35
CA TYR A 322 9.94 10.96 5.26
C TYR A 322 9.81 9.48 5.65
N SER A 323 9.02 8.74 4.88
CA SER A 323 8.92 7.29 4.98
C SER A 323 8.94 6.64 3.60
N GLY A 324 9.26 5.36 3.57
CA GLY A 324 9.37 4.62 2.32
C GLY A 324 10.61 5.01 1.50
N PRO A 325 10.70 4.47 0.28
CA PRO A 325 11.84 4.68 -0.61
C PRO A 325 11.73 6.08 -1.24
N LEU A 326 12.16 7.13 -0.53
CA LEU A 326 12.07 8.51 -1.02
C LEU A 326 13.40 8.98 -1.62
N ASP A 327 13.39 9.42 -2.88
CA ASP A 327 14.43 10.31 -3.40
C ASP A 327 13.96 11.76 -3.21
N VAL A 328 14.83 12.60 -2.65
CA VAL A 328 14.60 14.04 -2.45
C VAL A 328 15.53 14.84 -3.35
N PHE A 329 14.98 15.85 -3.99
CA PHE A 329 15.73 16.76 -4.85
C PHE A 329 15.49 18.18 -4.39
N ILE A 330 16.54 18.88 -3.96
CA ILE A 330 16.51 20.32 -3.69
C ILE A 330 17.29 21.02 -4.79
N ASP A 331 16.67 22.00 -5.44
CA ASP A 331 17.21 22.71 -6.60
C ASP A 331 17.77 21.74 -7.67
N ASN A 332 17.10 20.59 -7.80
CA ASN A 332 17.40 19.52 -8.74
C ASN A 332 18.77 18.86 -8.50
N GLU A 333 19.31 18.95 -7.28
CA GLU A 333 20.40 18.11 -6.78
C GLU A 333 19.79 17.02 -5.89
N ALA A 334 20.14 15.76 -6.18
CA ALA A 334 19.77 14.66 -5.30
C ALA A 334 20.41 14.91 -3.94
N VAL A 335 19.58 15.12 -2.95
CA VAL A 335 20.01 15.26 -1.56
C VAL A 335 19.72 13.93 -0.90
N ASP A 336 20.70 13.44 -0.14
CA ASP A 336 20.47 12.30 0.74
C ASP A 336 19.37 12.71 1.72
N PRO A 337 18.17 12.11 1.66
CA PRO A 337 17.04 12.53 2.49
C PRO A 337 17.38 12.44 3.98
N ASP A 338 18.22 11.48 4.38
CA ASP A 338 18.77 11.35 5.75
C ASP A 338 19.58 12.59 6.18
N SER A 339 20.16 13.33 5.24
CA SER A 339 20.93 14.56 5.53
C SER A 339 20.05 15.79 5.76
N LEU A 340 18.78 15.72 5.34
CA LEU A 340 17.78 16.77 5.56
C LEU A 340 17.00 16.53 6.84
N VAL A 341 16.96 15.28 7.33
CA VAL A 341 16.31 14.94 8.59
C VAL A 341 16.88 15.80 9.70
N THR A 342 16.10 16.80 10.08
CA THR A 342 16.43 17.65 11.21
C THR A 342 16.06 16.88 12.45
N GLU A 343 17.05 16.23 13.07
CA GLU A 343 16.92 15.87 14.47
C GLU A 343 16.63 17.17 15.22
N SER A 344 15.45 17.23 15.84
CA SER A 344 15.09 18.27 16.80
C SER A 344 16.29 18.54 17.71
N THR A 345 16.92 19.70 17.52
CA THR A 345 18.06 20.13 18.34
C THR A 345 17.56 20.68 19.68
N GLU A 346 16.97 19.80 20.47
CA GLU A 346 16.88 19.96 21.92
C GLU A 346 17.36 18.68 22.62
N GLU A 347 18.60 18.71 23.10
CA GLU A 347 19.14 17.77 24.09
C GLU A 347 19.31 18.51 25.43
N PRO A 348 19.07 17.87 26.59
CA PRO A 348 17.86 17.17 26.98
C PRO A 348 17.31 17.80 28.27
N THR A 349 16.06 18.26 28.24
CA THR A 349 15.32 18.46 29.49
C THR A 349 13.88 18.02 29.28
N GLU A 350 13.59 16.85 29.82
CA GLU A 350 12.29 16.17 29.94
C GLU A 350 12.08 15.04 28.91
N GLU A 351 11.78 13.86 29.46
CA GLU A 351 11.64 12.55 28.81
C GLU A 351 10.56 12.55 27.71
N PRO A 352 10.63 11.66 26.69
CA PRO A 352 9.63 11.60 25.61
C PRO A 352 8.25 11.29 26.18
N THR A 353 7.22 11.99 25.67
CA THR A 353 5.82 11.66 26.01
C THR A 353 5.39 10.42 25.23
N ASP A 354 5.51 9.28 25.90
CA ASP A 354 4.73 8.04 25.83
C ASP A 354 3.46 8.14 24.95
N GLY A 355 3.39 7.37 23.86
CA GLY A 355 2.24 7.35 22.96
C GLY A 355 2.48 6.48 21.73
N ASP A 356 2.76 7.09 20.58
CA ASP A 356 2.39 6.52 19.29
C ASP A 356 3.57 5.80 18.59
N HIS A 357 3.35 4.54 18.21
CA HIS A 357 4.20 3.67 17.40
C HIS A 357 3.50 3.32 16.08
N TYR A 358 4.27 2.97 15.05
CA TYR A 358 3.78 2.63 13.72
C TYR A 358 4.19 1.22 13.29
N LEU A 359 3.23 0.35 13.00
CA LEU A 359 3.45 -1.02 12.51
C LEU A 359 3.03 -1.12 11.06
N TRP A 360 3.91 -1.64 10.19
CA TRP A 360 3.52 -2.08 8.86
C TRP A 360 4.20 -3.39 8.49
N VAL A 361 3.57 -4.16 7.61
CA VAL A 361 4.02 -5.52 7.26
C VAL A 361 3.85 -5.77 5.76
N ARG A 362 4.63 -6.70 5.21
CA ARG A 362 4.49 -7.16 3.82
C ARG A 362 4.82 -8.64 3.66
N SER A 363 4.41 -9.21 2.53
CA SER A 363 4.81 -10.57 2.17
C SER A 363 6.31 -10.65 1.87
N GLY A 364 7.03 -11.51 2.58
CA GLY A 364 8.48 -11.70 2.41
C GLY A 364 8.86 -12.51 1.16
N ASP A 365 7.93 -13.25 0.56
CA ASP A 365 8.17 -14.07 -0.65
C ASP A 365 7.17 -13.81 -1.80
N GLY A 366 6.26 -12.85 -1.59
CA GLY A 366 5.16 -12.56 -2.49
C GLY A 366 4.04 -13.60 -2.47
N SER A 367 3.93 -14.49 -1.49
CA SER A 367 2.72 -15.29 -1.25
C SER A 367 1.80 -14.58 -0.25
N ALA A 368 0.51 -14.92 -0.23
CA ALA A 368 -0.38 -14.36 0.79
C ALA A 368 0.11 -14.75 2.19
N ALA A 369 0.17 -13.78 3.10
CA ALA A 369 0.50 -13.99 4.51
C ALA A 369 -0.55 -13.29 5.38
N GLU A 370 -0.91 -13.91 6.50
CA GLU A 370 -1.86 -13.38 7.48
C GLU A 370 -1.13 -13.00 8.75
N PHE A 371 -1.58 -11.95 9.43
CA PHE A 371 -0.99 -11.50 10.69
C PHE A 371 -2.02 -10.86 11.61
N VAL A 372 -1.75 -10.94 12.91
CA VAL A 372 -2.49 -10.29 13.99
C VAL A 372 -1.51 -9.80 15.05
N PHE A 373 -1.77 -8.63 15.62
CA PHE A 373 -0.98 -8.07 16.71
C PHE A 373 -1.86 -7.47 17.81
N GLU A 374 -1.34 -7.44 19.03
CA GLU A 374 -1.97 -6.80 20.20
C GLU A 374 -0.99 -5.82 20.86
N THR A 375 -1.51 -4.69 21.33
CA THR A 375 -0.69 -3.61 21.90
C THR A 375 -1.03 -3.35 23.37
N SER A 376 -0.06 -2.86 24.15
CA SER A 376 -0.28 -2.54 25.57
C SER A 376 -0.99 -1.21 25.81
N GLY A 377 -0.85 -0.26 24.88
CA GLY A 377 -1.41 1.10 25.00
C GLY A 377 -2.69 1.32 24.19
N GLY A 378 -2.96 0.49 23.18
CA GLY A 378 -4.17 0.55 22.37
C GLY A 378 -4.07 1.54 21.23
N ASN A 379 -5.12 2.35 21.04
CA ASN A 379 -5.22 3.37 19.99
C ASN A 379 -4.90 2.85 18.57
N VAL A 380 -5.17 1.57 18.29
CA VAL A 380 -4.90 0.98 16.98
C VAL A 380 -5.80 1.65 15.94
N HIS A 381 -5.21 2.34 14.97
CA HIS A 381 -5.94 2.97 13.86
C HIS A 381 -5.17 2.87 12.55
N TYR A 382 -5.91 2.84 11.44
CA TYR A 382 -5.30 2.81 10.12
C TYR A 382 -4.56 4.11 9.87
N ASP A 383 -3.42 3.99 9.21
CA ASP A 383 -2.89 5.11 8.45
C ASP A 383 -3.92 5.56 7.39
N SER A 384 -4.07 6.87 7.21
CA SER A 384 -5.23 7.50 6.54
C SER A 384 -5.18 7.48 5.01
N SER A 385 -4.29 6.68 4.40
CA SER A 385 -4.19 6.45 2.96
C SER A 385 -5.16 5.34 2.47
N GLY A 386 -5.92 5.60 1.41
CA GLY A 386 -7.01 4.75 0.92
C GLY A 386 -6.58 3.34 0.46
N GLN A 387 -7.32 2.32 0.91
CA GLN A 387 -6.98 0.90 0.94
C GLN A 387 -7.10 0.09 -0.38
N GLU A 388 -6.23 -0.93 -0.53
CA GLU A 388 -6.56 -2.29 -1.02
C GLU A 388 -5.81 -3.38 -0.19
N ALA A 389 -5.88 -3.32 1.14
CA ALA A 389 -5.44 -4.43 2.01
C ALA A 389 -6.62 -4.92 2.87
N ASP A 390 -6.78 -6.25 3.00
CA ASP A 390 -7.82 -6.88 3.83
C ASP A 390 -7.44 -6.78 5.32
N TYR A 391 -7.36 -5.53 5.82
CA TYR A 391 -7.00 -5.21 7.20
C TYR A 391 -8.24 -4.94 8.04
N TRP A 392 -8.14 -5.22 9.33
CA TRP A 392 -9.18 -5.00 10.31
C TRP A 392 -8.56 -4.46 11.61
N ILE A 393 -9.38 -3.77 12.41
CA ILE A 393 -9.05 -3.31 13.76
C ILE A 393 -10.09 -3.90 14.73
N GLY A 394 -9.63 -4.37 15.89
CA GLY A 394 -10.51 -4.88 16.94
C GLY A 394 -11.39 -3.78 17.54
N ASP A 395 -12.58 -4.15 18.03
CA ASP A 395 -13.57 -3.19 18.58
C ASP A 395 -13.05 -2.36 19.76
N ASP A 396 -12.03 -2.84 20.47
CA ASP A 396 -11.39 -2.17 21.60
C ASP A 396 -10.16 -1.34 21.21
N ALA A 397 -9.80 -1.31 19.92
CA ALA A 397 -8.62 -0.66 19.38
C ALA A 397 -7.30 -1.10 20.07
N MET A 398 -7.25 -2.32 20.60
CA MET A 398 -6.04 -2.96 21.12
C MET A 398 -5.44 -3.97 20.13
N LEU A 399 -6.23 -4.39 19.15
CA LEU A 399 -5.88 -5.39 18.15
C LEU A 399 -5.91 -4.80 16.74
N GLY A 400 -4.99 -5.25 15.91
CA GLY A 400 -5.04 -5.07 14.46
C GLY A 400 -4.52 -6.29 13.73
N GLY A 401 -4.82 -6.40 12.45
CA GLY A 401 -4.34 -7.51 11.64
C GLY A 401 -4.92 -7.51 10.25
N GLY A 402 -4.59 -8.53 9.47
CA GLY A 402 -5.11 -8.69 8.12
C GLY A 402 -4.31 -9.64 7.26
N THR A 403 -4.60 -9.61 5.95
CA THR A 403 -3.90 -10.40 4.94
C THR A 403 -3.10 -9.49 4.00
N VAL A 404 -1.84 -9.82 3.76
CA VAL A 404 -0.96 -9.17 2.77
C VAL A 404 -0.70 -10.08 1.58
N ALA A 405 -0.75 -9.54 0.35
CA ALA A 405 -0.49 -10.27 -0.90
C ALA A 405 0.32 -9.42 -1.91
N ARG A 406 0.74 -9.99 -3.06
CA ARG A 406 1.63 -9.33 -4.07
C ARG A 406 1.20 -7.94 -4.56
N THR A 407 -0.05 -7.55 -4.31
CA THR A 407 -0.69 -6.34 -4.84
C THR A 407 -1.28 -5.45 -3.75
N SER A 408 -1.11 -5.75 -2.45
CA SER A 408 -1.65 -4.90 -1.40
C SER A 408 -0.83 -3.61 -1.28
N SER A 409 -1.50 -2.45 -1.39
CA SER A 409 -0.97 -1.18 -0.90
C SER A 409 -0.62 -1.32 0.59
N LEU A 410 0.37 -0.56 1.08
CA LEU A 410 0.84 -0.69 2.46
C LEU A 410 0.11 0.27 3.40
N PRO A 411 -1.15 -0.08 3.77
CA PRO A 411 -1.62 0.12 5.13
C PRO A 411 -0.55 -0.07 6.20
N GLY A 412 -0.40 0.83 7.16
CA GLY A 412 0.12 0.49 8.48
C GLY A 412 -0.91 0.74 9.57
N PHE A 413 -0.52 0.46 10.80
CA PHE A 413 -1.30 0.73 12.00
C PHE A 413 -0.52 1.66 12.91
N TRP A 414 -1.12 2.78 13.26
CA TRP A 414 -0.69 3.56 14.41
C TRP A 414 -1.24 2.92 15.67
N TYR A 415 -0.45 2.87 16.75
CA TYR A 415 -0.85 2.28 18.02
C TYR A 415 -0.07 2.87 19.19
N ASP A 416 -0.60 2.76 20.40
CA ASP A 416 0.08 3.21 21.61
C ASP A 416 0.75 2.05 22.35
N GLY A 417 1.89 2.31 23.00
CA GLY A 417 2.63 1.34 23.82
C GLY A 417 3.35 0.25 23.03
N GLU A 418 3.67 -0.90 23.63
CA GLU A 418 4.42 -1.97 22.96
C GLU A 418 3.51 -3.01 22.31
N ILE A 419 3.97 -3.68 21.25
CA ILE A 419 3.36 -4.94 20.79
C ILE A 419 3.66 -6.01 21.85
N ILE A 420 2.59 -6.50 22.48
CA ILE A 420 2.65 -7.47 23.58
C ILE A 420 2.30 -8.89 23.14
N ASP A 421 1.81 -9.06 21.92
CA ASP A 421 1.70 -10.37 21.27
C ASP A 421 1.54 -10.21 19.76
N PHE A 422 1.96 -11.23 19.01
CA PHE A 422 1.92 -11.26 17.55
C PHE A 422 1.66 -12.70 17.06
N SER A 423 0.84 -12.87 16.03
CA SER A 423 0.66 -14.14 15.33
C SER A 423 0.67 -13.93 13.83
N TYR A 424 1.19 -14.90 13.09
CA TYR A 424 1.22 -14.83 11.63
C TYR A 424 1.30 -16.21 10.97
N GLU A 425 0.77 -16.31 9.75
CA GLU A 425 0.91 -17.47 8.88
C GLU A 425 1.46 -17.04 7.52
N GLY A 426 2.53 -17.69 7.05
CA GLY A 426 3.19 -17.38 5.78
C GLY A 426 4.52 -16.63 5.96
N SER A 427 5.11 -16.21 4.84
CA SER A 427 6.36 -15.43 4.85
C SER A 427 6.04 -13.95 5.04
N LEU A 428 6.44 -13.36 6.17
CA LEU A 428 6.07 -12.01 6.58
C LEU A 428 7.31 -11.21 6.99
N ASP A 429 7.49 -10.03 6.38
CA ASP A 429 8.43 -9.01 6.85
C ASP A 429 7.64 -8.00 7.71
N VAL A 430 8.15 -7.68 8.91
CA VAL A 430 7.49 -6.79 9.88
C VAL A 430 8.39 -5.59 10.19
N PHE A 431 7.77 -4.41 10.29
CA PHE A 431 8.44 -3.16 10.60
C PHE A 431 7.69 -2.42 11.70
N ILE A 432 8.41 -2.04 12.76
CA ILE A 432 7.91 -1.16 13.82
C ILE A 432 8.73 0.12 13.79
N ASP A 433 8.07 1.27 13.68
CA ASP A 433 8.70 2.58 13.55
C ASP A 433 9.73 2.62 12.41
N ASN A 434 9.41 1.91 11.32
CA ASN A 434 10.26 1.67 10.14
C ASN A 434 11.54 0.85 10.37
N GLU A 435 11.77 0.34 11.57
CA GLU A 435 12.83 -0.63 11.84
C GLU A 435 12.34 -2.04 11.53
N ALA A 436 13.13 -2.78 10.74
CA ALA A 436 12.84 -4.19 10.46
C ALA A 436 12.95 -5.01 11.76
N VAL A 437 11.85 -5.64 12.15
CA VAL A 437 11.76 -6.49 13.33
C VAL A 437 11.59 -7.94 12.88
N ASP A 438 12.32 -8.85 13.51
CA ASP A 438 12.10 -10.28 13.32
C ASP A 438 10.75 -10.66 13.96
N PRO A 439 9.72 -11.06 13.19
CA PRO A 439 8.39 -11.31 13.73
C PRO A 439 8.38 -12.39 14.82
N ASP A 440 9.30 -13.35 14.77
CA ASP A 440 9.44 -14.39 15.80
C ASP A 440 9.76 -13.79 17.19
N THR A 441 10.28 -12.56 17.25
CA THR A 441 10.59 -11.87 18.51
C THR A 441 9.38 -11.17 19.15
N LEU A 442 8.30 -10.98 18.39
CA LEU A 442 7.06 -10.35 18.84
C LEU A 442 6.02 -11.37 19.31
N VAL A 443 6.21 -12.65 18.98
CA VAL A 443 5.33 -13.74 19.43
C VAL A 443 5.60 -14.04 20.91
N ASP A 444 4.60 -13.89 21.78
CA ASP A 444 4.73 -14.33 23.18
C ASP A 444 4.36 -15.81 23.31
N PRO A 445 5.32 -16.72 23.57
CA PRO A 445 5.02 -18.15 23.67
C PRO A 445 4.15 -18.54 24.87
N ASN A 446 3.92 -17.63 25.82
CA ASN A 446 3.05 -17.85 26.98
C ASN A 446 1.64 -17.33 26.77
N ARG A 447 1.37 -16.66 25.64
CA ARG A 447 0.05 -16.22 25.25
C ARG A 447 -0.39 -17.07 24.04
N PRO A 448 -1.61 -17.61 24.06
CA PRO A 448 -2.05 -18.49 22.98
C PRO A 448 -2.36 -17.72 21.67
N GLY A 449 -2.25 -16.38 21.66
CA GLY A 449 -2.16 -15.54 20.48
C GLY A 449 -2.53 -14.09 20.81
N PRO A 450 -2.46 -13.19 19.82
CA PRO A 450 -3.58 -12.37 19.45
C PRO A 450 -4.39 -13.07 18.34
N TYR A 451 -5.72 -12.93 18.37
CA TYR A 451 -6.66 -13.61 17.47
C TYR A 451 -7.49 -12.61 16.67
N ALA A 452 -7.82 -12.96 15.43
CA ALA A 452 -8.64 -12.09 14.59
C ALA A 452 -10.12 -12.03 15.06
N PRO A 453 -10.87 -10.95 14.76
CA PRO A 453 -12.26 -10.80 15.16
C PRO A 453 -13.08 -11.91 14.52
N GLY A 454 -13.80 -12.67 15.35
CA GLY A 454 -14.59 -13.80 14.91
C GLY A 454 -13.87 -15.15 14.90
N GLU A 455 -12.54 -15.20 15.11
CA GLU A 455 -11.85 -16.47 15.34
C GLU A 455 -12.26 -17.12 16.67
N LEU A 456 -12.55 -16.29 17.68
CA LEU A 456 -13.07 -16.69 18.98
C LEU A 456 -14.54 -16.24 19.12
N PRO A 457 -15.50 -16.90 18.44
CA PRO A 457 -16.86 -16.40 18.30
C PRO A 457 -17.70 -16.49 19.58
N ASN A 458 -17.25 -17.26 20.58
CA ASN A 458 -17.99 -17.46 21.82
C ASN A 458 -17.39 -16.63 22.95
N THR A 459 -18.21 -16.24 23.92
CA THR A 459 -17.79 -15.53 25.13
C THR A 459 -18.29 -16.25 26.37
N ILE A 460 -17.48 -16.31 27.41
CA ILE A 460 -17.88 -16.70 28.77
C ILE A 460 -17.51 -15.59 29.74
N THR A 461 -18.41 -15.28 30.67
CA THR A 461 -18.20 -14.31 31.75
C THR A 461 -18.43 -15.01 33.09
N ILE A 462 -17.46 -14.90 33.98
CA ILE A 462 -17.57 -15.32 35.38
C ILE A 462 -17.74 -14.03 36.20
N ASP A 463 -18.89 -13.86 36.84
CA ASP A 463 -19.26 -12.66 37.61
C ASP A 463 -19.31 -13.01 39.10
N GLY A 464 -18.33 -12.57 39.87
CA GLY A 464 -18.31 -12.74 41.31
C GLY A 464 -19.14 -11.69 42.06
N SER A 465 -19.55 -10.59 41.40
CA SER A 465 -20.28 -9.49 42.06
C SER A 465 -21.66 -9.89 42.58
N VAL A 466 -22.18 -11.02 42.09
CA VAL A 466 -23.44 -11.61 42.53
C VAL A 466 -23.30 -12.43 43.83
N SER A 467 -22.08 -12.63 44.34
CA SER A 467 -21.81 -13.38 45.57
C SER A 467 -21.01 -12.55 46.59
N SER A 468 -20.93 -13.04 47.83
CA SER A 468 -20.26 -12.35 48.94
C SER A 468 -18.87 -12.90 49.27
N GLY A 469 -18.27 -13.69 48.39
CA GLY A 469 -16.98 -14.37 48.57
C GLY A 469 -16.08 -14.25 47.34
N SER A 470 -14.96 -14.96 47.35
CA SER A 470 -14.17 -15.22 46.14
C SER A 470 -14.53 -16.59 45.58
N ALA A 471 -14.43 -16.75 44.26
CA ALA A 471 -14.57 -18.03 43.58
C ALA A 471 -13.39 -18.22 42.62
N ASP A 472 -12.68 -19.34 42.78
CA ASP A 472 -11.59 -19.75 41.89
C ASP A 472 -12.17 -20.56 40.73
N TYR A 473 -11.65 -20.41 39.51
CA TYR A 473 -12.13 -21.16 38.35
C TYR A 473 -11.01 -21.75 37.50
N SER A 474 -11.38 -22.79 36.75
CA SER A 474 -10.59 -23.39 35.67
C SER A 474 -11.49 -23.71 34.48
N LEU A 475 -11.21 -23.13 33.32
CA LEU A 475 -11.97 -23.23 32.09
C LEU A 475 -11.10 -23.84 30.99
N THR A 476 -11.49 -24.98 30.45
CA THR A 476 -10.80 -25.65 29.34
C THR A 476 -11.71 -25.70 28.11
N VAL A 477 -11.19 -25.24 26.98
CA VAL A 477 -11.90 -25.30 25.68
C VAL A 477 -11.21 -26.29 24.73
N SER A 478 -11.89 -26.64 23.65
CA SER A 478 -11.36 -27.61 22.68
C SER A 478 -10.28 -27.04 21.76
N ASP A 479 -10.35 -25.74 21.49
CA ASP A 479 -9.58 -25.08 20.44
C ASP A 479 -8.75 -23.96 21.08
N ALA A 480 -9.18 -22.69 20.98
CA ALA A 480 -8.43 -21.53 21.47
C ALA A 480 -9.23 -20.67 22.46
N ILE A 481 -8.52 -20.00 23.37
CA ILE A 481 -9.09 -19.10 24.40
C ILE A 481 -8.20 -17.88 24.60
N ALA A 482 -8.83 -16.72 24.79
CA ALA A 482 -8.15 -15.44 25.06
C ALA A 482 -8.96 -14.59 26.05
N PRO A 483 -8.34 -13.67 26.79
CA PRO A 483 -9.08 -12.78 27.68
C PRO A 483 -9.99 -11.84 26.86
N ALA A 484 -11.20 -11.60 27.35
CA ALA A 484 -12.13 -10.61 26.79
C ALA A 484 -12.09 -9.27 27.56
N LYS A 485 -11.28 -9.21 28.62
CA LYS A 485 -11.06 -8.08 29.51
C LYS A 485 -9.67 -8.21 30.11
N ALA A 486 -9.03 -7.09 30.44
CA ALA A 486 -7.70 -7.09 31.09
C ALA A 486 -7.65 -8.08 32.27
N MET A 487 -6.72 -9.04 32.15
CA MET A 487 -6.45 -10.02 33.19
C MET A 487 -5.79 -9.34 34.38
N ASN A 488 -6.14 -9.79 35.58
CA ASN A 488 -5.48 -9.36 36.80
C ASN A 488 -4.40 -10.38 37.20
N ALA A 489 -3.65 -10.11 38.27
CA ALA A 489 -2.53 -10.96 38.70
C ALA A 489 -2.93 -12.37 39.17
N GLU A 490 -4.23 -12.61 39.38
CA GLU A 490 -4.79 -13.91 39.78
C GLU A 490 -5.20 -14.76 38.57
N ASP A 491 -5.24 -14.18 37.36
CA ASP A 491 -5.67 -14.86 36.13
C ASP A 491 -4.49 -15.34 35.29
N SER A 492 -4.61 -16.51 34.69
CA SER A 492 -3.63 -17.05 33.75
C SER A 492 -4.27 -17.89 32.66
N ILE A 493 -3.67 -17.89 31.48
CA ILE A 493 -4.04 -18.79 30.38
C ILE A 493 -2.82 -19.63 30.01
N GLU A 494 -2.98 -20.94 29.93
CA GLU A 494 -1.98 -21.88 29.44
C GLU A 494 -2.62 -22.78 28.37
N GLY A 495 -2.23 -22.59 27.11
CA GLY A 495 -2.84 -23.28 25.97
C GLY A 495 -4.34 -22.97 25.84
N ALA A 496 -5.18 -24.01 25.85
CA ALA A 496 -6.64 -23.88 25.76
C ALA A 496 -7.34 -23.80 27.13
N THR A 497 -6.59 -23.49 28.20
CA THR A 497 -7.08 -23.48 29.58
C THR A 497 -6.87 -22.11 30.22
N ALA A 498 -7.93 -21.51 30.76
CA ALA A 498 -7.88 -20.31 31.60
C ALA A 498 -8.15 -20.65 33.05
N THR A 499 -7.38 -20.09 33.98
CA THR A 499 -7.61 -20.20 35.43
C THR A 499 -7.59 -18.82 36.05
N GLY A 500 -8.38 -18.58 37.09
CA GLY A 500 -8.41 -17.28 37.75
C GLY A 500 -9.30 -17.25 38.98
N ALA A 501 -9.55 -16.05 39.50
CA ALA A 501 -10.38 -15.86 40.68
C ALA A 501 -11.23 -14.59 40.58
N VAL A 502 -12.54 -14.73 40.85
CA VAL A 502 -13.47 -13.59 40.94
C VAL A 502 -13.91 -13.34 42.36
N GLY A 503 -13.87 -12.07 42.79
CA GLY A 503 -14.45 -11.60 44.06
C GLY A 503 -15.62 -10.67 43.80
N GLY A 504 -15.48 -9.37 44.10
CA GLY A 504 -16.51 -8.36 43.79
C GLY A 504 -16.56 -7.90 42.32
N GLY A 505 -15.77 -8.51 41.45
CA GLY A 505 -15.62 -8.17 40.03
C GLY A 505 -16.03 -9.32 39.11
N SER A 506 -15.69 -9.19 37.83
CA SER A 506 -15.93 -10.21 36.83
C SER A 506 -14.75 -10.35 35.88
N ASP A 507 -14.56 -11.58 35.42
CA ASP A 507 -13.61 -11.98 34.40
C ASP A 507 -14.37 -12.49 33.18
N ALA A 508 -13.80 -12.31 32.00
CA ALA A 508 -14.43 -12.72 30.77
C ALA A 508 -13.38 -13.21 29.77
N TYR A 509 -13.76 -14.23 29.00
CA TYR A 509 -12.91 -14.87 27.99
C TYR A 509 -13.67 -15.04 26.68
N ARG A 510 -12.97 -14.88 25.56
CA ARG A 510 -13.43 -15.31 24.24
C ARG A 510 -12.82 -16.66 23.92
N TYR A 511 -13.57 -17.52 23.22
CA TYR A 511 -13.06 -18.83 22.85
C TYR A 511 -13.67 -19.37 21.55
N SER A 512 -12.96 -20.31 20.93
CA SER A 512 -13.42 -21.10 19.78
C SER A 512 -13.64 -22.57 20.15
N GLY A 513 -14.38 -23.27 19.31
CA GLY A 513 -14.78 -24.65 19.57
C GLY A 513 -15.81 -24.78 20.70
N SER A 514 -15.59 -25.73 21.60
CA SER A 514 -16.53 -26.11 22.66
C SER A 514 -15.87 -26.07 24.03
N ILE A 515 -16.60 -25.65 25.07
CA ILE A 515 -16.13 -25.81 26.45
C ILE A 515 -16.07 -27.30 26.77
N LYS A 516 -14.88 -27.79 27.11
CA LYS A 516 -14.65 -29.19 27.52
C LYS A 516 -14.90 -29.37 29.00
N GLU A 517 -14.44 -28.42 29.81
CA GLU A 517 -14.52 -28.48 31.26
C GLU A 517 -14.58 -27.04 31.83
N PHE A 518 -15.39 -26.84 32.85
CA PHE A 518 -15.45 -25.59 33.59
C PHE A 518 -15.68 -25.87 35.09
N VAL A 519 -14.61 -25.75 35.87
CA VAL A 519 -14.58 -25.94 37.33
C VAL A 519 -14.68 -24.59 38.02
N LEU A 520 -15.49 -24.50 39.08
CA LEU A 520 -15.68 -23.30 39.89
C LEU A 520 -15.74 -23.68 41.38
N ASP A 521 -14.71 -23.31 42.15
CA ASP A 521 -14.68 -23.43 43.61
C ASP A 521 -15.14 -22.12 44.24
N GLY A 522 -16.41 -22.09 44.65
CA GLY A 522 -17.09 -20.91 45.19
C GLY A 522 -18.41 -20.60 44.48
N ASP A 523 -18.92 -19.39 44.71
CA ASP A 523 -20.17 -18.90 44.12
C ASP A 523 -19.87 -17.72 43.17
N ALA A 524 -20.21 -17.88 41.90
CA ALA A 524 -20.17 -16.82 40.90
C ALA A 524 -21.26 -17.09 39.84
N GLY A 525 -21.78 -16.02 39.24
CA GLY A 525 -22.66 -16.12 38.07
C GLY A 525 -21.83 -16.45 36.84
N VAL A 526 -22.32 -17.33 35.97
CA VAL A 526 -21.58 -17.75 34.77
C VAL A 526 -22.48 -17.58 33.56
N VAL A 527 -22.03 -16.80 32.58
CA VAL A 527 -22.80 -16.49 31.37
C VAL A 527 -21.99 -16.87 30.16
N VAL A 528 -22.57 -17.68 29.26
CA VAL A 528 -21.96 -18.06 27.98
C VAL A 528 -22.82 -17.54 26.84
N ASP A 529 -22.23 -16.74 25.95
CA ASP A 529 -22.89 -16.09 24.80
C ASP A 529 -24.20 -15.35 25.17
N GLY A 530 -24.22 -14.76 26.36
CA GLY A 530 -25.39 -14.07 26.91
C GLY A 530 -26.43 -14.96 27.60
N SER A 531 -26.24 -16.28 27.60
CA SER A 531 -27.07 -17.24 28.34
C SER A 531 -26.42 -17.62 29.67
N GLU A 532 -27.13 -17.42 30.77
CA GLU A 532 -26.69 -17.86 32.10
C GLU A 532 -26.64 -19.39 32.18
N LEU A 533 -25.55 -19.94 32.71
CA LEU A 533 -25.41 -21.37 32.94
C LEU A 533 -26.03 -21.72 34.29
N SER A 534 -26.83 -22.80 34.30
CA SER A 534 -27.31 -23.39 35.54
C SER A 534 -26.33 -24.44 36.07
N ARG A 535 -25.98 -24.36 37.35
CA ARG A 535 -25.14 -25.34 38.04
C ARG A 535 -25.98 -26.54 38.47
N ILE A 536 -25.64 -27.72 37.98
CA ILE A 536 -26.25 -28.99 38.38
C ILE A 536 -25.26 -29.71 39.29
N THR A 537 -25.65 -29.92 40.55
CA THR A 537 -24.85 -30.71 41.50
C THR A 537 -25.58 -32.02 41.78
N ILE A 538 -24.86 -33.13 41.66
CA ILE A 538 -25.35 -34.48 41.92
C ILE A 538 -24.59 -35.04 43.11
N GLU A 539 -25.29 -35.29 44.20
CA GLU A 539 -24.72 -35.87 45.41
C GLU A 539 -25.31 -37.23 45.70
N ARG A 540 -24.54 -38.09 46.37
CA ARG A 540 -25.11 -39.34 46.87
C ARG A 540 -26.12 -39.04 47.96
N ALA A 541 -27.36 -39.51 47.79
CA ALA A 541 -28.38 -39.33 48.80
C ALA A 541 -28.01 -40.03 50.13
N PRO A 542 -28.36 -39.44 51.31
CA PRO A 542 -27.85 -39.88 52.61
C PRO A 542 -28.12 -41.36 52.96
N GLU A 543 -29.21 -41.92 52.48
CA GLU A 543 -29.62 -43.32 52.70
C GLU A 543 -28.93 -44.33 51.77
N SER A 544 -28.31 -43.85 50.70
CA SER A 544 -27.56 -44.67 49.74
C SER A 544 -26.19 -45.08 50.29
N LYS A 545 -25.69 -46.25 49.86
CA LYS A 545 -24.44 -46.84 50.36
C LYS A 545 -23.51 -47.25 49.22
N GLY A 546 -22.22 -47.15 49.47
CA GLY A 546 -21.22 -47.41 48.44
C GLY A 546 -21.30 -46.33 47.36
N ASN A 547 -21.02 -46.69 46.12
CA ASN A 547 -21.10 -45.77 45.01
C ASN A 547 -22.44 -45.92 44.29
N VAL A 548 -23.03 -44.78 43.93
CA VAL A 548 -24.23 -44.69 43.12
C VAL A 548 -23.81 -44.23 41.73
N ARG A 549 -24.35 -44.85 40.69
CA ARG A 549 -24.16 -44.40 39.31
C ARG A 549 -25.41 -43.67 38.87
N TYR A 550 -25.24 -42.67 38.02
CA TYR A 550 -26.37 -41.96 37.44
C TYR A 550 -26.15 -41.73 35.95
N LEU A 551 -27.25 -41.47 35.27
CA LEU A 551 -27.32 -40.91 33.93
C LEU A 551 -28.27 -39.72 34.02
N ILE A 552 -27.82 -38.54 33.62
CA ILE A 552 -28.69 -37.39 33.44
C ILE A 552 -28.88 -37.11 31.96
N GLU A 553 -30.08 -36.62 31.62
CA GLU A 553 -30.41 -36.10 30.29
C GLU A 553 -31.02 -34.72 30.44
N THR A 554 -30.60 -33.81 29.58
CA THR A 554 -31.06 -32.42 29.52
C THR A 554 -31.50 -32.08 28.11
N SER A 555 -32.33 -31.03 27.98
CA SER A 555 -32.70 -30.50 26.66
C SER A 555 -31.65 -29.58 26.05
N GLY A 556 -30.68 -29.15 26.86
CA GLY A 556 -29.58 -28.27 26.49
C GLY A 556 -28.26 -29.02 26.36
N THR A 557 -27.15 -28.27 26.45
CA THR A 557 -25.80 -28.84 26.43
C THR A 557 -25.23 -28.89 27.83
N LEU A 558 -24.66 -30.04 28.19
CA LEU A 558 -23.92 -30.21 29.43
C LEU A 558 -22.44 -29.95 29.21
N ILE A 559 -21.85 -29.25 30.16
CA ILE A 559 -20.42 -29.01 30.28
C ILE A 559 -19.96 -29.68 31.57
N HIS A 560 -18.80 -30.35 31.50
CA HIS A 560 -18.22 -31.02 32.65
C HIS A 560 -17.80 -29.98 33.70
N GLY A 561 -18.25 -30.15 34.95
CA GLY A 561 -17.88 -29.31 36.08
C GLY A 561 -16.79 -29.95 36.94
N GLU A 562 -16.83 -29.74 38.25
CA GLU A 562 -15.95 -30.43 39.18
C GLU A 562 -16.34 -31.91 39.32
N PRO A 563 -15.49 -32.87 38.89
CA PRO A 563 -15.79 -34.28 39.06
C PRO A 563 -15.53 -34.70 40.51
N SER A 564 -16.36 -35.62 40.99
CA SER A 564 -16.09 -36.36 42.21
C SER A 564 -14.79 -37.16 42.10
N SER A 565 -14.24 -37.58 43.24
CA SER A 565 -12.98 -38.36 43.28
C SER A 565 -13.11 -39.78 42.68
N ALA A 566 -14.20 -40.11 42.00
CA ALA A 566 -14.66 -41.45 41.75
C ALA A 566 -14.74 -41.83 40.25
N GLU A 567 -13.57 -41.95 39.59
CA GLU A 567 -13.42 -42.22 38.13
C GLU A 567 -13.97 -41.07 37.26
N PRO A 568 -13.42 -40.85 36.05
CA PRO A 568 -13.90 -39.78 35.17
C PRO A 568 -15.32 -40.07 34.67
N ASP A 569 -16.16 -39.03 34.67
CA ASP A 569 -17.51 -39.07 34.11
C ASP A 569 -17.47 -38.95 32.58
N GLU A 570 -18.48 -39.48 31.91
CA GLU A 570 -18.64 -39.41 30.45
C GLU A 570 -19.75 -38.42 30.11
N VAL A 571 -19.39 -37.32 29.46
CA VAL A 571 -20.31 -36.26 29.02
C VAL A 571 -20.34 -36.20 27.51
N GLU A 572 -21.53 -36.29 26.92
CA GLU A 572 -21.73 -36.16 25.48
C GLU A 572 -23.05 -35.42 25.19
N GLY A 573 -22.94 -34.21 24.63
CA GLY A 573 -24.09 -33.36 24.31
C GLY A 573 -24.89 -32.99 25.56
N GLY A 574 -26.17 -33.35 25.60
CA GLY A 574 -27.06 -33.10 26.74
C GLY A 574 -27.09 -34.21 27.79
N LYS A 575 -26.17 -35.20 27.72
CA LYS A 575 -26.17 -36.37 28.61
C LYS A 575 -24.85 -36.49 29.38
N ALA A 576 -24.95 -36.91 30.63
CA ALA A 576 -23.79 -37.25 31.43
C ALA A 576 -24.02 -38.55 32.21
N TYR A 577 -23.03 -39.43 32.18
CA TYR A 577 -23.02 -40.68 32.93
C TYR A 577 -21.84 -40.68 33.91
N GLY A 578 -22.16 -40.75 35.20
CA GLY A 578 -21.17 -40.58 36.25
C GLY A 578 -21.42 -41.37 37.52
N ARG A 579 -20.62 -41.12 38.57
CA ARG A 579 -20.63 -41.93 39.78
C ARG A 579 -20.14 -41.24 41.06
N VAL A 580 -21.07 -41.00 41.99
CA VAL A 580 -20.78 -40.46 43.35
C VAL A 580 -20.57 -41.53 44.44
N LYS A 581 -19.74 -41.24 45.46
CA LYS A 581 -19.51 -42.13 46.64
C LYS A 581 -19.57 -41.42 48.00
N GLY A 582 -19.25 -40.14 48.08
CA GLY A 582 -19.32 -39.33 49.31
C GLY A 582 -19.00 -37.85 49.09
N ASP A 583 -19.00 -37.49 47.82
CA ASP A 583 -18.60 -36.30 47.12
C ASP A 583 -19.70 -36.00 46.10
N ALA A 584 -19.65 -34.82 45.51
CA ALA A 584 -20.58 -34.38 44.48
C ALA A 584 -19.90 -34.45 43.12
N ASP A 585 -20.67 -34.72 42.08
CA ASP A 585 -20.29 -34.37 40.71
C ASP A 585 -21.03 -33.09 40.33
N GLU A 586 -20.36 -32.22 39.59
CA GLU A 586 -20.94 -30.99 39.10
C GLU A 586 -20.94 -30.90 37.58
N TYR A 587 -21.98 -30.28 37.06
CA TYR A 587 -22.16 -30.02 35.65
C TYR A 587 -22.74 -28.63 35.45
N TRP A 588 -22.44 -28.03 34.30
CA TRP A 588 -23.08 -26.79 33.88
C TRP A 588 -24.02 -27.06 32.72
N LEU A 589 -25.25 -26.55 32.83
CA LEU A 589 -26.26 -26.66 31.79
C LEU A 589 -26.39 -25.32 31.06
N ARG A 590 -26.15 -25.36 29.75
CA ARG A 590 -26.42 -24.26 28.83
C ARG A 590 -27.74 -24.48 28.09
N ASP A 591 -28.59 -23.46 28.06
CA ASP A 591 -29.79 -23.37 27.23
C ASP A 591 -30.70 -24.62 27.31
N GLY A 592 -31.35 -24.86 28.45
CA GLY A 592 -32.26 -25.98 28.60
C GLY A 592 -32.75 -26.22 30.02
N SER A 593 -33.27 -27.42 30.26
CA SER A 593 -33.63 -27.91 31.58
C SER A 593 -33.21 -29.37 31.75
N LEU A 594 -33.12 -29.81 32.99
CA LEU A 594 -33.03 -31.24 33.32
C LEU A 594 -34.29 -31.95 32.82
N VAL A 595 -34.12 -33.07 32.13
CA VAL A 595 -35.21 -33.86 31.51
C VAL A 595 -35.38 -35.20 32.21
N ASP A 596 -34.28 -35.87 32.57
CA ASP A 596 -34.31 -37.15 33.28
C ASP A 596 -33.11 -37.32 34.19
N VAL A 597 -33.31 -38.05 35.30
CA VAL A 597 -32.27 -38.51 36.22
C VAL A 597 -32.49 -39.99 36.50
N SER A 598 -31.67 -40.82 35.88
CA SER A 598 -31.70 -42.27 36.05
C SER A 598 -30.60 -42.72 37.00
N THR A 599 -30.93 -43.42 38.09
CA THR A 599 -29.95 -43.87 39.08
C THR A 599 -29.80 -45.39 39.13
N PHE A 600 -28.62 -45.87 39.52
CA PHE A 600 -28.33 -47.30 39.68
C PHE A 600 -27.54 -47.58 40.96
N ARG A 601 -28.04 -48.56 41.74
CA ARG A 601 -27.47 -49.02 43.02
C ARG A 601 -27.50 -47.98 44.17
N GLY A 602 -28.44 -47.05 44.10
CA GLY A 602 -28.80 -46.08 45.13
C GLY A 602 -29.49 -44.89 44.49
N GLU A 603 -29.84 -43.91 45.29
CA GLU A 603 -30.43 -42.63 44.90
C GLU A 603 -29.39 -41.50 45.00
N VAL A 604 -29.62 -40.44 44.23
CA VAL A 604 -28.84 -39.19 44.26
C VAL A 604 -29.77 -38.04 44.61
N VAL A 605 -29.21 -36.99 45.20
CA VAL A 605 -29.87 -35.68 45.32
C VAL A 605 -29.33 -34.83 44.18
N VAL A 606 -30.22 -34.34 43.32
CA VAL A 606 -29.86 -33.39 42.26
C VAL A 606 -30.33 -32.01 42.66
N THR A 607 -29.44 -31.04 42.57
CA THR A 607 -29.78 -29.62 42.72
C THR A 607 -29.48 -28.89 41.43
N VAL A 608 -30.34 -27.94 41.08
CA VAL A 608 -30.12 -26.97 39.99
C VAL A 608 -30.12 -25.60 40.64
N ASP A 609 -29.00 -24.88 40.52
CA ASP A 609 -28.78 -23.57 41.14
C ASP A 609 -29.08 -23.57 42.65
N GLY A 610 -28.62 -24.63 43.33
CA GLY A 610 -28.82 -24.85 44.77
C GLY A 610 -30.23 -25.28 45.17
N THR A 611 -31.17 -25.38 44.23
CA THR A 611 -32.54 -25.85 44.50
C THR A 611 -32.65 -27.33 44.21
N VAL A 612 -33.05 -28.13 45.21
CA VAL A 612 -33.29 -29.57 45.03
C VAL A 612 -34.40 -29.79 44.00
N VAL A 613 -34.09 -30.54 42.95
CA VAL A 613 -35.06 -30.99 41.95
C VAL A 613 -35.57 -32.35 42.38
N ASP A 614 -36.90 -32.48 42.45
CA ASP A 614 -37.52 -33.76 42.75
C ASP A 614 -37.43 -34.64 41.49
N ALA A 615 -36.56 -35.65 41.53
CA ALA A 615 -36.35 -36.60 40.42
C ALA A 615 -37.56 -37.53 40.16
N SER A 616 -38.71 -37.29 40.81
CA SER A 616 -39.96 -38.02 40.58
C SER A 616 -40.99 -37.30 39.68
N ASP A 617 -40.74 -36.03 39.32
CA ASP A 617 -41.46 -35.25 38.29
C ASP A 617 -40.67 -35.24 36.98
#